data_AF-A0A7G2JWD4-F1
#
_entry.id   AF-A0A7G2JWD4-F1
#
_cell.length_a   1.000
_cell.length_b   1.000
_cell.length_c   1.000
_cell.angle_alpha   90.00
_cell.angle_beta   90.00
_cell.angle_gamma   90.00
#
_symmetry.space_group_name_H-M   'P 1'
#
loop_
_entity.id
_entity.type
_entity.pdbx_description
1 polymer ?
#
loop_
_entity_poly.entity_id
_entity_poly.type
_entity_poly.pdbx_seq_one_letter_code
_entity_poly.pdbx_strand_id
1 'polypeptide(L)'
;TLDQALRSRGVSDEVGGFAYLAELSNNTPNAINILAYADIVREKAILRELISVGNRIAENSYSPKGQDIKLILDEAEREVFAIAEKRTTSSEGPQNVINVLESTIEKIDILSKLENHSGVTGITTGFTDLDKKTAGLQPSDLI
;
A
#
# COMPACT_ATOMS: atom_id res chain seq x y z
N THR A 1 8.88 -19.72 -21.05
CA THR A 1 7.98 -19.98 -19.90
C THR A 1 8.76 -19.89 -18.59
N LEU A 2 8.11 -19.93 -17.42
CA LEU A 2 8.78 -19.79 -16.11
C LEU A 2 9.89 -20.84 -15.90
N ASP A 3 9.63 -22.12 -16.21
CA ASP A 3 10.62 -23.21 -16.13
C ASP A 3 11.87 -22.93 -17.01
N GLN A 4 11.67 -22.50 -18.26
CA GLN A 4 12.79 -22.14 -19.15
C GLN A 4 13.61 -20.98 -18.59
N ALA A 5 12.97 -19.97 -18.00
CA ALA A 5 13.66 -18.83 -17.41
C ALA A 5 14.49 -19.25 -16.18
N LEU A 6 13.97 -20.13 -15.33
CA LEU A 6 14.69 -20.67 -14.17
C LEU A 6 15.88 -21.54 -14.59
N ARG A 7 15.71 -22.36 -15.62
CA ARG A 7 16.79 -23.17 -16.22
C ARG A 7 17.89 -22.29 -16.83
N SER A 8 17.53 -21.24 -17.56
CA SER A 8 18.52 -20.31 -18.13
C SER A 8 19.34 -19.57 -17.08
N ARG A 9 18.80 -19.42 -15.87
CA ARG A 9 19.48 -18.80 -14.73
C ARG A 9 20.24 -19.81 -13.86
N GLY A 10 20.15 -21.11 -14.16
CA GLY A 10 20.82 -22.16 -13.40
C GLY A 10 20.22 -22.44 -12.00
N VAL A 11 19.10 -21.82 -11.64
CA VAL A 11 18.47 -21.93 -10.30
C VAL A 11 17.33 -22.93 -10.24
N SER A 12 17.06 -23.64 -11.35
CA SER A 12 15.92 -24.56 -11.48
C SER A 12 15.92 -25.64 -10.39
N ASP A 13 17.07 -26.17 -10.03
CA ASP A 13 17.15 -27.26 -9.06
C ASP A 13 17.04 -26.74 -7.61
N GLU A 14 17.54 -25.52 -7.33
CA GLU A 14 17.42 -24.87 -6.02
C GLU A 14 15.97 -24.56 -5.64
N VAL A 15 15.13 -24.28 -6.64
CA VAL A 15 13.70 -23.99 -6.44
C VAL A 15 12.80 -25.23 -6.49
N GLY A 16 13.38 -26.44 -6.52
CA GLY A 16 12.64 -27.71 -6.51
C GLY A 16 12.25 -28.24 -7.90
N GLY A 17 12.70 -27.60 -8.97
CA GLY A 17 12.50 -28.04 -10.35
C GLY A 17 11.06 -27.98 -10.86
N PHE A 18 10.85 -28.57 -12.04
CA PHE A 18 9.55 -28.56 -12.71
C PHE A 18 8.44 -29.22 -11.86
N ALA A 19 8.78 -30.27 -11.11
CA ALA A 19 7.84 -31.00 -10.27
C ALA A 19 7.20 -30.08 -9.20
N TYR A 20 8.01 -29.23 -8.57
CA TYR A 20 7.52 -28.29 -7.56
C TYR A 20 6.62 -27.20 -8.16
N LEU A 21 6.93 -26.72 -9.37
CA LEU A 21 6.06 -25.78 -10.08
C LEU A 21 4.70 -26.40 -10.43
N ALA A 22 4.68 -27.67 -10.85
CA ALA A 22 3.45 -28.41 -11.13
C ALA A 22 2.63 -28.62 -9.85
N GLU A 23 3.29 -28.91 -8.74
CA GLU A 23 2.65 -29.00 -7.42
C GLU A 23 2.02 -27.68 -6.99
N LEU A 24 2.75 -26.56 -7.12
CA LEU A 24 2.21 -25.23 -6.82
C LEU A 24 0.97 -24.91 -7.65
N SER A 25 1.00 -25.27 -8.94
CA SER A 25 -0.14 -25.08 -9.84
C SER A 25 -1.36 -25.91 -9.45
N ASN A 26 -1.17 -27.09 -8.85
CA ASN A 26 -2.26 -27.98 -8.42
C ASN A 26 -2.78 -27.64 -7.01
N ASN A 27 -1.91 -27.15 -6.12
CA ASN A 27 -2.23 -26.86 -4.73
C ASN A 27 -2.71 -25.41 -4.50
N THR A 28 -2.61 -24.53 -5.50
CA THR A 28 -3.14 -23.17 -5.40
C THR A 28 -4.65 -23.20 -5.61
N PRO A 29 -5.47 -22.84 -4.60
CA PRO A 29 -6.91 -22.70 -4.77
C PRO A 29 -7.23 -21.65 -5.84
N ASN A 30 -8.49 -21.61 -6.28
CA ASN A 30 -8.97 -20.64 -7.26
C ASN A 30 -8.45 -19.21 -6.97
N ALA A 31 -7.82 -18.58 -7.96
CA ALA A 31 -7.14 -17.28 -7.86
C ALA A 31 -8.07 -16.10 -7.52
N ILE A 32 -9.38 -16.33 -7.36
CA ILE A 32 -10.39 -15.33 -6.97
C ILE A 32 -9.96 -14.54 -5.72
N ASN A 33 -9.30 -15.18 -4.75
CA ASN A 33 -8.88 -14.54 -3.50
C ASN A 33 -7.36 -14.33 -3.38
N ILE A 34 -6.64 -14.15 -4.49
CA ILE A 34 -5.18 -13.93 -4.48
C ILE A 34 -4.76 -12.77 -3.56
N LEU A 35 -5.58 -11.71 -3.49
CA LEU A 35 -5.35 -10.57 -2.61
C LEU A 35 -5.38 -10.95 -1.13
N ALA A 36 -6.32 -11.78 -0.71
CA ALA A 36 -6.41 -12.23 0.69
C ALA A 36 -5.19 -13.08 1.09
N TYR A 37 -4.71 -13.95 0.19
CA TYR A 37 -3.48 -14.70 0.45
C TYR A 37 -2.25 -13.79 0.48
N ALA A 38 -2.17 -12.81 -0.41
CA ALA A 38 -1.10 -11.82 -0.40
C ALA A 38 -1.08 -11.02 0.91
N ASP A 39 -2.26 -10.65 1.44
CA ASP A 39 -2.40 -9.97 2.72
C ASP A 39 -1.91 -10.83 3.89
N ILE A 40 -2.29 -12.11 3.94
CA ILE A 40 -1.79 -13.02 4.99
C ILE A 40 -0.26 -13.13 4.94
N VAL A 41 0.33 -13.31 3.75
CA VAL A 41 1.79 -13.39 3.60
C VAL A 41 2.46 -12.09 4.05
N ARG A 42 1.88 -10.94 3.67
CA ARG A 42 2.35 -9.60 4.06
C ARG A 42 2.31 -9.40 5.57
N GLU A 43 1.19 -9.72 6.22
CA GLU A 43 1.07 -9.63 7.68
C GLU A 43 2.11 -10.50 8.39
N LYS A 44 2.29 -11.75 7.95
CA LYS A 44 3.30 -12.64 8.54
C LYS A 44 4.73 -12.15 8.29
N ALA A 45 5.00 -11.52 7.15
CA ALA A 45 6.31 -10.92 6.88
C ALA A 45 6.62 -9.77 7.84
N ILE A 46 5.64 -8.89 8.09
CA ILE A 46 5.77 -7.78 9.05
C ILE A 46 6.06 -8.31 10.46
N LEU A 47 5.35 -9.36 10.91
CA LEU A 47 5.62 -9.96 12.21
C LEU A 47 7.04 -10.50 12.33
N ARG A 48 7.56 -11.15 11.28
CA ARG A 48 8.96 -11.65 11.26
C ARG A 48 9.96 -10.50 11.33
N GLU A 49 9.69 -9.41 10.61
CA GLU A 49 10.55 -8.23 10.65
C GLU A 49 10.55 -7.56 12.02
N LEU A 50 9.38 -7.44 12.65
CA LEU A 50 9.25 -6.89 14.00
C LEU A 50 10.03 -7.73 15.03
N ILE A 51 9.99 -9.06 14.92
CA ILE A 51 10.80 -9.94 15.78
C ILE A 51 12.30 -9.68 15.55
N SER A 52 12.73 -9.56 14.29
CA SER A 52 14.13 -9.28 13.96
C SER A 52 14.61 -7.95 14.53
N VAL A 53 13.81 -6.89 14.39
CA VAL A 53 14.11 -5.56 14.94
C VAL A 53 14.10 -5.59 16.47
N GLY A 54 13.10 -6.23 17.10
CA GLY A 54 13.04 -6.39 18.55
C GLY A 54 14.28 -7.08 19.12
N ASN A 55 14.75 -8.15 18.46
CA ASN A 55 15.98 -8.83 18.86
C ASN A 55 17.21 -7.92 18.76
N ARG A 56 17.33 -7.12 17.69
CA ARG A 56 18.43 -6.18 17.50
C ARG A 56 18.43 -5.05 18.53
N ILE A 57 17.26 -4.48 18.82
CA ILE A 57 17.09 -3.46 19.87
C ILE A 57 17.48 -4.05 21.24
N ALA A 58 17.04 -5.27 21.54
CA ALA A 58 17.41 -5.95 22.79
C ALA A 58 18.93 -6.20 22.87
N GLU A 59 19.55 -6.69 21.80
CA GLU A 59 21.00 -6.91 21.73
C GLU A 59 21.79 -5.62 21.97
N ASN A 60 21.40 -4.52 21.31
CA ASN A 60 22.03 -3.21 21.49
C ASN A 60 21.85 -2.68 22.92
N SER A 61 20.72 -2.99 23.57
CA SER A 61 20.46 -2.61 24.96
C SER A 61 21.32 -3.39 25.95
N TYR A 62 21.58 -4.68 25.70
CA TYR A 62 22.44 -5.52 26.54
C TYR A 62 23.93 -5.23 26.32
N SER A 63 24.33 -4.87 25.10
CA SER A 63 25.72 -4.60 24.75
C SER A 63 25.86 -3.27 23.99
N PRO A 64 25.79 -2.13 24.71
CA PRO A 64 25.82 -0.80 24.08
C PRO A 64 27.18 -0.44 23.46
N LYS A 65 28.23 -1.28 23.60
CA LYS A 65 29.57 -1.10 22.99
C LYS A 65 30.18 0.31 23.17
N GLY A 66 29.79 1.04 24.22
CA GLY A 66 30.25 2.41 24.49
C GLY A 66 29.53 3.51 23.70
N GLN A 67 28.41 3.21 23.03
CA GLN A 67 27.56 4.20 22.37
C GLN A 67 26.75 5.01 23.40
N ASP A 68 26.45 6.26 23.05
CA ASP A 68 25.51 7.10 23.80
C ASP A 68 24.11 6.48 23.74
N ILE A 69 23.42 6.45 24.88
CA ILE A 69 22.02 6.00 25.00
C ILE A 69 21.12 6.73 24.00
N LYS A 70 21.37 8.02 23.73
CA LYS A 70 20.59 8.78 22.75
C LYS A 70 20.66 8.17 21.35
N LEU A 71 21.86 7.76 20.91
CA LEU A 71 22.05 7.15 19.60
C LEU A 71 21.38 5.78 19.51
N ILE A 72 21.42 4.99 20.59
CA ILE A 72 20.75 3.69 20.64
C ILE A 72 19.23 3.85 20.53
N LEU A 73 18.68 4.89 21.19
CA LEU A 73 17.26 5.21 21.12
C LEU A 73 16.86 5.68 19.72
N ASP A 74 17.62 6.60 19.13
CA ASP A 74 17.38 7.11 17.77
C ASP A 74 17.42 5.98 16.72
N GLU A 75 18.37 5.05 16.86
CA GLU A 75 18.47 3.87 16.00
C GLU A 75 17.23 2.96 16.15
N ALA A 76 16.81 2.69 17.39
CA ALA A 76 15.62 1.89 17.66
C ALA A 76 14.35 2.52 17.06
N GLU A 77 14.18 3.84 17.21
CA GLU A 77 13.06 4.58 16.60
C GLU A 77 13.08 4.46 15.08
N ARG A 78 14.24 4.66 14.45
CA ARG A 78 14.39 4.54 13.00
C ARG A 78 14.01 3.15 12.49
N GLU A 79 14.46 2.11 13.18
CA GLU A 79 14.17 0.73 12.78
C GLU A 79 12.69 0.38 12.91
N VAL A 80 12.03 0.81 13.99
CA VAL A 80 10.59 0.58 14.17
C VAL A 80 9.78 1.39 13.14
N PHE A 81 10.20 2.62 12.87
CA PHE A 81 9.54 3.48 11.88
C PHE A 81 9.64 2.90 10.46
N ALA A 82 10.78 2.32 10.09
CA ALA A 82 10.94 1.65 8.79
C ALA A 82 9.95 0.49 8.58
N ILE A 83 9.55 -0.22 9.65
CA ILE A 83 8.50 -1.25 9.59
C ILE A 83 7.13 -0.60 9.35
N ALA A 84 6.85 0.52 10.03
CA ALA A 84 5.59 1.23 9.89
C ALA A 84 5.41 1.77 8.46
N GLU A 85 6.48 2.30 7.85
CA GLU A 85 6.44 2.83 6.47
C GLU A 85 6.10 1.75 5.44
N LYS A 86 6.50 0.49 5.67
CA LYS A 86 6.11 -0.64 4.81
C LYS A 86 4.61 -0.99 4.88
N ARG A 87 3.88 -0.50 5.89
CA ARG A 87 2.42 -0.68 5.97
C ARG A 87 1.66 0.31 5.10
N THR A 88 2.19 1.52 4.94
CA THR A 88 1.57 2.57 4.13
C THR A 88 1.58 2.14 2.68
N THR A 89 0.41 1.71 2.18
CA THR A 89 0.14 1.60 0.75
C THR A 89 0.24 2.98 0.12
N SER A 90 0.43 3.09 -1.19
CA SER A 90 0.47 4.38 -1.90
C SER A 90 -0.75 5.30 -1.64
N SER A 91 -1.82 4.78 -1.02
CA SER A 91 -3.04 5.47 -0.62
C SER A 91 -3.01 6.06 0.80
N GLU A 92 -2.08 5.65 1.67
CA GLU A 92 -1.98 6.11 3.06
C GLU A 92 -0.56 6.61 3.31
N GLY A 93 -0.41 7.74 3.99
CA GLY A 93 0.89 8.38 4.25
C GLY A 93 1.10 9.70 3.49
N PRO A 94 2.30 10.29 3.57
CA PRO A 94 2.59 11.57 2.95
C PRO A 94 2.48 11.47 1.42
N GLN A 95 1.55 12.21 0.83
CA GLN A 95 1.44 12.31 -0.63
C GLN A 95 2.20 13.52 -1.15
N ASN A 96 2.85 13.35 -2.30
CA ASN A 96 3.51 14.47 -2.98
C ASN A 96 2.44 15.50 -3.41
N VAL A 97 2.65 16.76 -3.01
CA VAL A 97 1.72 17.86 -3.30
C VAL A 97 1.49 18.02 -4.82
N ILE A 98 2.50 17.75 -5.65
CA ILE A 98 2.37 17.84 -7.12
C ILE A 98 1.34 16.83 -7.63
N ASN A 99 1.38 15.59 -7.15
CA ASN A 99 0.43 14.55 -7.55
C ASN A 99 -1.01 14.91 -7.16
N VAL A 100 -1.19 15.50 -5.96
CA VAL A 100 -2.49 15.99 -5.51
C VAL A 100 -2.97 17.15 -6.39
N LEU A 101 -2.07 18.07 -6.73
CA LEU A 101 -2.37 19.21 -7.59
C LEU A 101 -2.78 18.77 -9.01
N GLU A 102 -2.06 17.83 -9.62
CA GLU A 102 -2.41 17.26 -10.93
C GLU A 102 -3.82 16.66 -10.90
N SER A 103 -4.13 15.81 -9.91
CA SER A 103 -5.47 15.23 -9.74
C SER A 103 -6.57 16.27 -9.51
N THR A 104 -6.22 17.40 -8.88
CA THR A 104 -7.14 18.51 -8.62
C THR A 104 -7.43 19.29 -9.89
N ILE A 105 -6.40 19.56 -10.70
CA ILE A 105 -6.54 20.25 -11.99
C ILE A 105 -7.36 19.38 -12.96
N GLU A 106 -7.11 18.07 -13.01
CA GLU A 106 -7.92 17.14 -13.81
C GLU A 106 -9.40 17.17 -13.39
N LYS A 107 -9.69 17.16 -12.08
CA LYS A 107 -11.06 17.31 -11.57
C LYS A 107 -11.70 18.63 -11.98
N ILE A 108 -10.97 19.74 -11.91
CA ILE A 108 -11.47 21.06 -12.33
C ILE A 108 -11.77 21.06 -13.84
N ASP A 109 -10.91 20.47 -14.67
CA ASP A 109 -11.12 20.39 -16.12
C ASP A 109 -12.34 19.53 -16.47
N ILE A 110 -12.55 18.41 -15.78
CA ILE A 110 -13.76 17.59 -15.91
C ILE A 110 -15.01 18.41 -15.54
N LEU A 111 -14.98 19.13 -14.42
CA LEU A 111 -16.10 19.97 -13.97
C LEU A 111 -16.37 21.15 -14.93
N SER A 112 -15.32 21.71 -15.53
CA SER A 112 -15.41 22.79 -16.53
C SER A 112 -16.08 22.33 -17.83
N LYS A 113 -15.87 21.08 -18.23
CA LYS A 113 -16.45 20.49 -19.45
C LYS A 113 -17.90 20.02 -19.28
N LEU A 114 -18.39 19.88 -18.05
CA LEU A 114 -19.81 19.60 -17.81
C LEU A 114 -20.61 20.85 -18.20
N GLU A 115 -21.38 20.76 -19.29
CA GLU A 115 -22.24 21.83 -19.83
C GLU A 115 -23.44 22.18 -18.91
N ASN A 116 -23.34 21.96 -17.61
CA ASN A 116 -24.36 22.36 -16.63
C ASN A 116 -24.16 23.83 -16.26
N HIS A 117 -24.74 24.74 -17.04
CA HIS A 117 -24.75 26.19 -16.78
C HIS A 117 -25.53 26.59 -15.50
N SER A 118 -26.08 25.61 -14.77
CA SER A 118 -26.80 25.77 -13.50
C SER A 118 -25.90 25.75 -12.25
N GLY A 119 -24.60 25.47 -12.40
CA GLY A 119 -23.65 25.42 -11.27
C GLY A 119 -23.73 24.16 -10.42
N VAL A 120 -24.42 23.12 -10.91
CA VAL A 120 -24.57 21.83 -10.23
C VAL A 120 -23.41 20.92 -10.64
N THR A 121 -22.49 20.68 -9.71
CA THR A 121 -21.30 19.83 -9.89
C THR A 121 -21.51 18.38 -9.43
N GLY A 122 -22.50 18.16 -8.55
CA GLY A 122 -22.89 16.85 -8.03
C GLY A 122 -24.13 16.27 -8.68
N ILE A 123 -24.71 15.22 -8.09
CA ILE A 123 -25.97 14.62 -8.54
C ILE A 123 -27.13 15.55 -8.17
N THR A 124 -27.99 15.90 -9.14
CA THR A 124 -29.16 16.76 -8.87
C THR A 124 -30.14 16.08 -7.91
N THR A 125 -30.62 16.84 -6.93
CA THR A 125 -31.70 16.39 -6.04
C THR A 125 -33.09 16.52 -6.68
N GLY A 126 -33.17 17.19 -7.84
CA GLY A 126 -34.42 17.56 -8.50
C GLY A 126 -35.07 18.82 -7.93
N PHE A 127 -34.57 19.36 -6.82
CA PHE A 127 -35.03 20.62 -6.24
C PHE A 127 -34.06 21.76 -6.58
N THR A 128 -34.48 22.67 -7.45
CA THR A 128 -33.63 23.79 -7.92
C THR A 128 -33.08 24.67 -6.81
N ASP A 129 -33.84 24.91 -5.75
CA ASP A 129 -33.41 25.76 -4.63
C ASP A 129 -32.38 25.06 -3.73
N LEU A 130 -32.48 23.74 -3.61
CA LEU A 130 -31.53 22.93 -2.85
C LEU A 130 -30.22 22.78 -3.64
N ASP A 131 -30.33 22.46 -4.93
CA ASP A 131 -29.18 22.32 -5.82
C ASP A 131 -28.40 23.63 -5.99
N LYS A 132 -29.06 24.80 -5.94
CA LYS A 132 -28.37 26.11 -5.89
C LYS A 132 -27.55 26.32 -4.61
N LYS A 133 -27.95 25.70 -3.50
CA LYS A 133 -27.26 25.84 -2.20
C LYS A 133 -26.16 24.81 -2.01
N THR A 134 -26.34 23.60 -2.54
CA THR A 134 -25.42 22.48 -2.36
C THR A 134 -24.56 22.16 -3.58
N ALA A 135 -24.86 22.78 -4.73
CA ALA A 135 -24.30 22.40 -6.03
C ALA A 135 -24.58 20.93 -6.39
N GLY A 136 -25.66 20.34 -5.85
CA GLY A 136 -25.98 18.92 -5.98
C GLY A 136 -25.30 18.05 -4.93
N LEU A 137 -25.65 16.76 -4.89
CA LEU A 137 -25.08 15.79 -3.95
C LEU A 137 -23.66 15.41 -4.39
N GLN A 138 -22.66 15.69 -3.55
CA GLN A 138 -21.26 15.41 -3.87
C GLN A 138 -20.90 13.96 -3.52
N PRO A 139 -20.06 13.27 -4.33
CA PRO A 139 -19.70 11.87 -4.11
C PRO A 139 -18.95 11.57 -2.79
N SER A 140 -18.43 12.59 -2.12
CA SER A 140 -17.63 12.46 -0.89
C SER A 140 -18.39 12.88 0.38
N ASP A 141 -19.61 13.38 0.23
CA ASP A 141 -20.45 13.77 1.37
C ASP A 141 -21.27 12.56 1.84
N LEU A 142 -21.35 12.37 3.16
CA LEU A 142 -22.32 11.47 3.77
C LEU A 142 -23.54 12.30 4.17
N ILE A 143 -24.66 12.10 3.47
CA ILE A 143 -25.91 12.87 3.60
C ILE A 143 -27.02 11.95 4.10
#